data_AF-A0A3M1N5Y7-F1
#
_entry.id   AF-A0A3M1N5Y7-F1
#
_cell.length_a   1.000
_cell.length_b   1.000
_cell.length_c   1.000
_cell.angle_alpha   90.00
_cell.angle_beta   90.00
_cell.angle_gamma   90.00
#
_symmetry.space_group_name_H-M   'P 1'
#
loop_
_entity.id
_entity.type
_entity.pdbx_description
1 polymer ?
#
loop_
_entity_poly.entity_id
_entity_poly.type
_entity_poly.pdbx_seq_one_letter_code
_entity_poly.pdbx_strand_id
1 'polypeptide(L)'
;MAEQAAAELINRPPRYQAPAPQGAIDLPAPPATAEPVQLNLLAFALPSVGIAFLGALYLLIGGASAAAFALPSLAFGAFGAMAALIGYAASRHQARLAQLRTYRDYHRLLDRRQARLQAARDLQLLDLERRLPSAARLLTEVSRSAPSLWYRRPTDADFGLLRLGTGKLPSAIGVRPPDPDLLDAAARRAQDIYFEYRDLPAAPLTLSLRAARALGIVGTPEARVLFAYALVAQLAALHAPSELSLYLFSSKLNYHAWRWARWLPHTSSAQQGGFPDQIAFEPEQARALIDQLARRLDSAAEGPLIVAIFDDVSSIREEISYQRAIDNPNLCALLLCSQPEDVPSTFGGIVTLSEGEFHVLLSDQAGTAFSGTAEALTRPEIEFLARRLAGYRLPQLGEASRLPQQLSALQLYGVERISQLPIAANWARPVPADGVLPLPVPIGYASFSTLQLLDLSERAHGPHGMIGGTTGSGKSELLQTLVMSLAIAHHPYLLNFLLIDYKGGATFNIFRNLPHTVGLITNLDEREALRALAAIQAENRRRQQFLADHNVEDIAEYHRR
;
A
#
# COMPACT_ATOMS: atom_id res chain seq x y z
N MET A 1 -2.47 -11.90 25.25
CA MET A 1 -2.03 -12.73 24.11
C MET A 1 -2.99 -12.46 22.98
N ALA A 2 -2.50 -11.85 21.89
CA ALA A 2 -3.34 -11.30 20.83
C ALA A 2 -3.81 -12.40 19.87
N GLU A 3 -5.11 -12.68 19.88
CA GLU A 3 -5.99 -12.74 18.71
C GLU A 3 -5.24 -12.89 17.35
N GLN A 4 -4.98 -14.12 16.92
CA GLN A 4 -4.63 -14.39 15.52
C GLN A 4 -5.93 -14.70 14.77
N ALA A 5 -6.62 -13.65 14.34
CA ALA A 5 -7.71 -13.75 13.38
C ALA A 5 -7.22 -14.50 12.12
N ALA A 6 -8.07 -15.37 11.56
CA ALA A 6 -7.79 -16.06 10.31
C ALA A 6 -7.39 -15.04 9.24
N ALA A 7 -6.21 -15.22 8.64
CA ALA A 7 -5.67 -14.23 7.72
C ALA A 7 -6.53 -14.14 6.44
N GLU A 8 -6.97 -12.93 6.09
CA GLU A 8 -7.75 -12.64 4.90
C GLU A 8 -6.87 -12.72 3.66
N LEU A 9 -7.29 -13.50 2.67
CA LEU A 9 -6.54 -13.70 1.44
C LEU A 9 -6.78 -12.53 0.48
N ILE A 10 -5.69 -11.90 0.04
CA ILE A 10 -5.75 -10.80 -0.93
C ILE A 10 -5.48 -11.33 -2.34
N ASN A 11 -6.42 -11.07 -3.25
CA ASN A 11 -6.23 -11.29 -4.67
C ASN A 11 -5.65 -10.03 -5.33
N ARG A 12 -4.67 -10.21 -6.23
CA ARG A 12 -3.97 -9.13 -6.94
C ARG A 12 -4.36 -9.14 -8.43
N PRO A 13 -5.42 -8.42 -8.84
CA PRO A 13 -5.80 -8.35 -10.24
C PRO A 13 -4.71 -7.70 -11.13
N PRO A 14 -4.76 -7.89 -12.46
CA PRO A 14 -3.87 -7.19 -13.37
C PRO A 14 -4.07 -5.68 -13.27
N ARG A 15 -2.95 -4.96 -13.25
CA ARG A 15 -2.91 -3.51 -13.05
C ARG A 15 -3.00 -2.78 -14.39
N TYR A 16 -3.97 -1.87 -14.53
CA TYR A 16 -4.04 -0.94 -15.65
C TYR A 16 -3.31 0.36 -15.29
N GLN A 17 -2.28 0.72 -16.06
CA GLN A 17 -1.58 1.99 -15.92
C GLN A 17 -2.04 2.92 -17.05
N ALA A 18 -2.79 3.97 -16.71
CA ALA A 18 -3.17 4.97 -17.71
C ALA A 18 -1.92 5.71 -18.20
N PRO A 19 -1.83 6.06 -19.50
CA PRO A 19 -0.77 6.93 -19.97
C PRO A 19 -0.89 8.31 -19.29
N ALA A 20 0.24 8.98 -19.08
CA ALA A 20 0.22 10.35 -18.58
C ALA A 20 -0.49 11.26 -19.61
N PRO A 21 -1.29 12.25 -19.17
CA PRO A 21 -1.93 13.19 -20.09
C PRO A 21 -0.87 13.95 -20.88
N GLN A 22 -0.94 13.87 -22.21
CA GLN A 22 -0.05 14.57 -23.14
C GLN A 22 -0.82 15.66 -23.86
N GLY A 23 -0.20 16.82 -24.05
CA GLY A 23 -0.75 17.91 -24.82
C GLY A 23 -0.12 19.25 -24.46
N ALA A 24 -0.22 20.21 -25.38
CA ALA A 24 0.16 21.59 -25.13
C ALA A 24 -1.05 22.51 -25.32
N ILE A 25 -1.23 23.45 -24.40
CA ILE A 25 -2.25 24.49 -24.52
C ILE A 25 -1.54 25.81 -24.82
N ASP A 26 -1.80 26.33 -26.02
CA ASP A 26 -1.26 27.60 -26.46
C ASP A 26 -2.07 28.77 -25.90
N LEU A 27 -1.37 29.73 -25.28
CA LEU A 27 -1.93 30.99 -24.85
C LEU A 27 -1.75 32.02 -25.98
N PRO A 28 -2.83 32.51 -26.59
CA PRO A 28 -2.73 33.43 -27.71
C PRO A 28 -2.18 34.78 -27.26
N ALA A 29 -1.42 35.43 -28.13
CA ALA A 29 -1.01 36.82 -27.97
C ALA A 29 -2.22 37.77 -27.95
N PRO A 30 -2.12 38.94 -27.27
CA PRO A 30 -3.17 39.94 -27.34
C PRO A 30 -3.39 40.39 -28.79
N PRO A 31 -4.63 40.74 -29.17
CA PRO A 31 -4.90 41.31 -30.48
C PRO A 31 -4.09 42.59 -30.65
N ALA A 32 -3.44 42.76 -31.81
CA ALA A 32 -2.71 43.98 -32.13
C ALA A 32 -3.61 45.20 -31.92
N THR A 33 -3.06 46.25 -31.32
CA THR A 33 -3.76 47.54 -31.23
C THR A 33 -4.03 47.99 -32.66
N ALA A 34 -5.31 48.12 -33.03
CA ALA A 34 -5.64 48.58 -34.36
C ALA A 34 -5.02 49.98 -34.52
N GLU A 35 -4.13 50.13 -35.51
CA GLU A 35 -3.54 51.42 -35.82
C GLU A 35 -4.67 52.44 -35.94
N PRO A 36 -4.52 53.64 -35.36
CA PRO A 36 -5.54 54.66 -35.51
C PRO A 36 -5.73 54.85 -37.01
N VAL A 37 -6.92 54.51 -37.51
CA VAL A 37 -7.23 54.70 -38.92
C VAL A 37 -6.92 56.15 -39.22
N GLN A 38 -5.82 56.40 -39.93
CA GLN A 38 -5.43 57.73 -40.38
C GLN A 38 -6.38 58.09 -41.51
N LEU A 39 -7.64 58.31 -41.14
CA LEU A 39 -8.62 58.89 -42.04
C LEU A 39 -8.07 60.27 -42.34
N ASN A 40 -7.54 60.40 -43.54
CA ASN A 40 -6.99 61.64 -44.03
C ASN A 40 -8.18 62.61 -44.10
N LEU A 41 -8.38 63.42 -43.04
CA LEU A 41 -9.49 64.35 -42.92
C LEU A 41 -9.52 65.28 -44.15
N LEU A 42 -8.34 65.56 -44.70
CA LEU A 42 -8.14 66.26 -45.96
C LEU A 42 -8.80 65.53 -47.14
N ALA A 43 -8.70 64.20 -47.25
CA ALA A 43 -9.32 63.45 -48.35
C ALA A 43 -10.85 63.47 -48.31
N PHE A 44 -11.46 63.52 -47.12
CA PHE A 44 -12.91 63.67 -46.97
C PHE A 44 -13.38 65.13 -47.11
N ALA A 45 -12.54 66.10 -46.76
CA ALA A 45 -12.87 67.51 -46.82
C ALA A 45 -12.53 68.18 -48.17
N LEU A 46 -11.57 67.66 -48.95
CA LEU A 46 -11.10 68.26 -50.20
C LEU A 46 -12.24 68.56 -51.21
N PRO A 47 -13.16 67.61 -51.48
CA PRO A 47 -14.23 67.85 -52.44
C PRO A 47 -15.20 68.92 -51.95
N SER A 48 -15.55 68.88 -50.66
CA SER A 48 -16.47 69.82 -50.01
C SER A 48 -15.89 71.24 -49.95
N VAL A 49 -14.60 71.37 -49.63
CA VAL A 49 -13.86 72.64 -49.62
C VAL A 49 -13.69 73.17 -51.05
N GLY A 50 -13.43 72.32 -52.03
CA GLY A 50 -13.33 72.70 -53.44
C GLY A 50 -14.65 73.26 -53.98
N ILE A 51 -15.78 72.62 -53.68
CA ILE A 51 -17.13 73.07 -54.08
C ILE A 51 -17.48 74.40 -53.39
N ALA A 52 -17.18 74.53 -52.09
CA ALA A 52 -17.40 75.78 -51.36
C ALA A 52 -16.52 76.93 -51.89
N PHE A 53 -15.26 76.65 -52.23
CA PHE A 53 -14.33 77.61 -52.80
C PHE A 53 -14.77 78.08 -54.19
N LEU A 54 -15.20 77.17 -55.06
CA LEU A 54 -15.78 77.49 -56.36
C LEU A 54 -17.03 78.37 -56.24
N GLY A 55 -17.91 78.08 -55.26
CA GLY A 55 -19.09 78.91 -54.97
C GLY A 55 -18.72 80.32 -54.49
N ALA A 56 -17.72 80.45 -53.62
CA ALA A 56 -17.21 81.74 -53.14
C ALA A 56 -16.52 82.57 -54.25
N LEU A 57 -15.77 81.90 -55.13
CA LEU A 57 -15.15 82.52 -56.30
C LEU A 57 -16.20 83.04 -57.29
N TYR A 58 -17.28 82.28 -57.50
CA TYR A 58 -18.39 82.69 -58.35
C TYR A 58 -19.06 83.99 -57.87
N LEU A 59 -19.17 84.18 -56.54
CA LEU A 59 -19.66 85.42 -55.92
C LEU A 59 -18.70 86.61 -56.07
N LEU A 60 -17.39 86.36 -56.16
CA LEU A 60 -16.37 87.41 -56.30
C LEU A 60 -16.20 87.90 -57.74
N ILE A 61 -16.38 87.01 -58.73
CA ILE A 61 -16.14 87.31 -60.15
C ILE A 61 -17.44 87.62 -60.91
N GLY A 62 -18.56 87.00 -60.52
CA GLY A 62 -19.82 87.08 -61.28
C GLY A 62 -20.76 88.18 -60.78
N GLY A 63 -21.42 88.88 -61.73
CA GLY A 63 -22.44 89.90 -61.45
C GLY A 63 -23.74 89.34 -60.85
N ALA A 64 -24.84 90.10 -60.91
CA ALA A 64 -26.10 89.79 -60.19
C ALA A 64 -26.70 88.38 -60.46
N SER A 65 -26.39 87.73 -61.58
CA SER A 65 -26.82 86.35 -61.91
C SER A 65 -25.99 85.24 -61.25
N ALA A 66 -24.84 85.57 -60.65
CA ALA A 66 -23.93 84.62 -60.03
C ALA A 66 -24.44 84.06 -58.70
N ALA A 67 -25.29 84.81 -57.99
CA ALA A 67 -25.89 84.39 -56.72
C ALA A 67 -26.73 83.10 -56.85
N ALA A 68 -27.37 82.89 -58.00
CA ALA A 68 -28.23 81.73 -58.26
C ALA A 68 -27.47 80.38 -58.24
N PHE A 69 -26.19 80.38 -58.66
CA PHE A 69 -25.35 79.19 -58.67
C PHE A 69 -24.42 79.08 -57.46
N ALA A 70 -24.05 80.21 -56.85
CA ALA A 70 -23.16 80.25 -55.69
C ALA A 70 -23.84 79.77 -54.40
N LEU A 71 -25.10 80.16 -54.14
CA LEU A 71 -25.83 79.80 -52.92
C LEU A 71 -26.02 78.28 -52.77
N PRO A 72 -26.49 77.53 -53.78
CA PRO A 72 -26.56 76.07 -53.71
C PRO A 72 -25.20 75.42 -53.52
N SER A 73 -24.15 75.91 -54.20
CA SER A 73 -22.80 75.36 -54.11
C SER A 73 -22.22 75.49 -52.69
N LEU A 74 -22.42 76.64 -52.04
CA LEU A 74 -22.02 76.86 -50.64
C LEU A 74 -22.83 75.96 -49.68
N ALA A 75 -24.13 75.79 -49.91
CA ALA A 75 -24.97 74.92 -49.09
C ALA A 75 -24.57 73.43 -49.22
N PHE A 76 -24.26 72.96 -50.44
CA PHE A 76 -23.74 71.61 -50.68
C PHE A 76 -22.35 71.40 -50.08
N GLY A 77 -21.47 72.40 -50.15
CA GLY A 77 -20.16 72.36 -49.50
C GLY A 77 -20.27 72.27 -47.97
N ALA A 78 -21.17 73.06 -47.37
CA ALA A 78 -21.45 73.00 -45.93
C ALA A 78 -22.07 71.66 -45.51
N PHE A 79 -23.00 71.12 -46.30
CA PHE A 79 -23.60 69.81 -46.05
C PHE A 79 -22.57 68.68 -46.17
N GLY A 80 -21.70 68.73 -47.19
CA GLY A 80 -20.61 67.77 -47.37
C GLY A 80 -19.60 67.80 -46.22
N ALA A 81 -19.27 68.99 -45.71
CA ALA A 81 -18.43 69.13 -44.52
C ALA A 81 -19.10 68.56 -43.26
N MET A 82 -20.41 68.80 -43.08
CA MET A 82 -21.18 68.23 -41.96
C MET A 82 -21.27 66.70 -42.03
N ALA A 83 -21.56 66.14 -43.21
CA ALA A 83 -21.61 64.71 -43.44
C ALA A 83 -20.24 64.04 -43.20
N ALA A 84 -19.15 64.71 -43.58
CA ALA A 84 -17.79 64.25 -43.29
C ALA A 84 -17.49 64.21 -41.78
N LEU A 85 -17.92 65.23 -41.02
CA LEU A 85 -17.78 65.25 -39.56
C LEU A 85 -18.60 64.14 -38.88
N ILE A 86 -19.84 63.92 -39.32
CA ILE A 86 -20.69 62.83 -38.80
C ILE A 86 -20.09 61.46 -39.14
N GLY A 87 -19.62 61.28 -40.38
CA GLY A 87 -18.95 60.06 -40.83
C GLY A 87 -17.66 59.78 -40.05
N TYR A 88 -16.88 60.81 -39.74
CA TYR A 88 -15.69 60.71 -38.89
C TYR A 88 -16.03 60.34 -37.44
N ALA A 89 -17.06 60.96 -36.87
CA ALA A 89 -17.52 60.62 -35.51
C ALA A 89 -18.06 59.18 -35.45
N ALA A 90 -18.85 58.77 -36.44
CA ALA A 90 -19.42 57.43 -36.53
C ALA A 90 -18.34 56.36 -36.75
N SER A 91 -17.37 56.58 -37.64
CA SER A 91 -16.26 55.66 -37.89
C SER A 91 -15.35 55.51 -36.65
N ARG A 92 -15.07 56.62 -35.95
CA ARG A 92 -14.33 56.58 -34.67
C ARG A 92 -15.09 55.83 -33.59
N HIS A 93 -16.41 55.99 -33.51
CA HIS A 93 -17.25 55.25 -32.57
C HIS A 93 -17.29 53.75 -32.90
N GLN A 94 -17.47 53.39 -34.18
CA GLN A 94 -17.43 52.00 -34.63
C GLN A 94 -16.06 51.35 -34.41
N ALA A 95 -14.96 52.06 -34.66
CA ALA A 95 -13.61 51.57 -34.39
C ALA A 95 -13.39 51.29 -32.89
N ARG A 96 -13.84 52.20 -32.01
CA ARG A 96 -13.81 51.97 -30.55
C ARG A 96 -14.65 50.76 -30.14
N LEU A 97 -15.88 50.63 -30.65
CA LEU A 97 -16.74 49.47 -30.37
C LEU A 97 -16.12 48.16 -30.88
N ALA A 98 -15.51 48.17 -32.06
CA ALA A 98 -14.81 47.01 -32.62
C ALA A 98 -13.63 46.61 -31.73
N GLN A 99 -12.79 47.56 -31.30
CA GLN A 99 -11.70 47.32 -30.36
C GLN A 99 -12.19 46.71 -29.04
N LEU A 100 -13.26 47.26 -28.45
CA LEU A 100 -13.85 46.72 -27.22
C LEU A 100 -14.39 45.29 -27.39
N ARG A 101 -15.01 44.98 -28.54
CA ARG A 101 -15.49 43.63 -28.85
C ARG A 101 -14.33 42.65 -28.96
N THR A 102 -13.28 43.00 -29.72
CA THR A 102 -12.08 42.16 -29.87
C THR A 102 -11.42 41.89 -28.52
N TYR A 103 -11.31 42.92 -27.66
CA TYR A 103 -10.73 42.76 -26.32
C TYR A 103 -11.59 41.85 -25.42
N ARG A 104 -12.93 42.00 -25.47
CA ARG A 104 -13.85 41.13 -24.74
C ARG A 104 -13.77 39.67 -25.21
N ASP A 105 -13.70 39.45 -26.52
CA ASP A 105 -13.64 38.10 -27.08
C ASP A 105 -12.28 37.44 -26.82
N TYR A 106 -11.19 38.22 -26.76
CA TYR A 106 -9.88 37.79 -26.27
C TYR A 106 -9.93 37.34 -24.80
N HIS A 107 -10.52 38.13 -23.90
CA HIS A 107 -10.67 37.71 -22.49
C HIS A 107 -11.52 36.46 -22.33
N ARG A 108 -12.62 36.34 -23.08
CA ARG A 108 -13.43 35.11 -23.10
C ARG A 108 -12.65 33.90 -23.60
N LEU A 109 -11.75 34.08 -24.56
CA LEU A 109 -10.86 33.03 -25.03
C LEU A 109 -9.88 32.62 -23.93
N LEU A 110 -9.28 33.58 -23.22
CA LEU A 110 -8.41 33.30 -22.07
C LEU A 110 -9.16 32.58 -20.95
N ASP A 111 -10.39 32.97 -20.61
CA ASP A 111 -11.21 32.29 -19.61
C ASP A 111 -11.45 30.83 -19.97
N ARG A 112 -11.76 30.54 -21.26
CA ARG A 112 -11.93 29.17 -21.74
C ARG A 112 -10.62 28.36 -21.67
N ARG A 113 -9.47 29.00 -21.92
CA ARG A 113 -8.15 28.34 -21.83
C ARG A 113 -7.77 28.08 -20.37
N GLN A 114 -7.99 29.04 -19.48
CA GLN A 114 -7.80 28.89 -18.05
C GLN A 114 -8.69 27.78 -17.48
N ALA A 115 -9.98 27.74 -17.83
CA ALA A 115 -10.88 26.67 -17.39
C ALA A 115 -10.42 25.28 -17.85
N ARG A 116 -9.89 25.16 -19.08
CA ARG A 116 -9.30 23.91 -19.58
C ARG A 116 -8.03 23.53 -18.83
N LEU A 117 -7.14 24.50 -18.57
CA LEU A 117 -5.92 24.29 -17.79
C LEU A 117 -6.23 23.85 -16.36
N GLN A 118 -7.22 24.47 -15.72
CA GLN A 118 -7.71 24.10 -14.39
C GLN A 118 -8.26 22.68 -14.37
N ALA A 119 -9.18 22.35 -15.28
CA ALA A 119 -9.72 20.99 -15.36
C ALA A 119 -8.63 19.94 -15.59
N ALA A 120 -7.62 20.27 -16.41
CA ALA A 120 -6.55 19.35 -16.71
C ALA A 120 -5.56 19.20 -15.55
N ARG A 121 -5.27 20.28 -14.82
CA ARG A 121 -4.54 20.27 -13.53
C ARG A 121 -5.25 19.38 -12.52
N ASP A 122 -6.55 19.57 -12.32
CA ASP A 122 -7.32 18.84 -11.32
C ASP A 122 -7.35 17.33 -11.63
N LEU A 123 -7.52 16.98 -12.92
CA LEU A 123 -7.42 15.60 -13.38
C LEU A 123 -6.01 15.02 -13.18
N GLN A 124 -4.96 15.80 -13.44
CA GLN A 124 -3.58 15.36 -13.25
C GLN A 124 -3.27 15.12 -11.77
N LEU A 125 -3.68 16.02 -10.87
CA LEU A 125 -3.51 15.85 -9.43
C LEU A 125 -4.26 14.62 -8.92
N LEU A 126 -5.49 14.40 -9.40
CA LEU A 126 -6.28 13.22 -9.03
C LEU A 126 -5.61 11.92 -9.50
N ASP A 127 -5.06 11.89 -10.72
CA ASP A 127 -4.32 10.74 -11.24
C ASP A 127 -3.04 10.48 -10.44
N LEU A 128 -2.29 11.54 -10.11
CA LEU A 128 -1.09 11.44 -9.27
C LEU A 128 -1.43 10.90 -7.87
N GLU A 129 -2.47 11.43 -7.20
CA GLU A 129 -2.93 10.95 -5.89
C GLU A 129 -3.42 9.48 -5.92
N ARG A 130 -3.91 8.99 -7.06
CA ARG A 130 -4.26 7.57 -7.22
C ARG A 130 -3.04 6.66 -7.38
N ARG A 131 -2.00 7.12 -8.10
CA ARG A 131 -0.76 6.34 -8.32
C ARG A 131 0.19 6.42 -7.12
N LEU A 132 0.16 7.55 -6.42
CA LEU A 132 1.07 7.92 -5.35
C LEU A 132 0.24 8.38 -4.14
N PRO A 133 -0.53 7.47 -3.52
CA PRO A 133 -1.36 7.83 -2.38
C PRO A 133 -0.52 8.37 -1.22
N SER A 134 -1.04 9.36 -0.51
CA SER A 134 -0.42 9.88 0.72
C SER A 134 -0.39 8.83 1.82
N ALA A 135 0.52 8.98 2.77
CA ALA A 135 0.64 8.07 3.91
C ALA A 135 -0.69 7.97 4.71
N ALA A 136 -1.42 9.07 4.86
CA ALA A 136 -2.73 9.11 5.52
C ALA A 136 -3.80 8.32 4.73
N ARG A 137 -3.81 8.44 3.39
CA ARG A 137 -4.74 7.68 2.54
C ARG A 137 -4.49 6.17 2.64
N LEU A 138 -3.24 5.74 2.75
CA LEU A 138 -2.89 4.33 2.93
C LEU A 138 -3.51 3.73 4.20
N LEU A 139 -3.61 4.48 5.30
CA LEU A 139 -4.29 4.02 6.53
C LEU A 139 -5.75 3.63 6.25
N THR A 140 -6.45 4.46 5.47
CA THR A 140 -7.84 4.17 5.09
C THR A 140 -7.97 3.02 4.10
N GLU A 141 -7.03 2.88 3.15
CA GLU A 141 -7.06 1.80 2.16
C GLU A 141 -6.79 0.42 2.78
N VAL A 142 -5.80 0.34 3.68
CA VAL A 142 -5.47 -0.87 4.44
C VAL A 142 -6.65 -1.31 5.33
N SER A 143 -7.41 -0.36 5.85
CA SER A 143 -8.58 -0.65 6.70
C SER A 143 -9.77 -1.26 5.95
N ARG A 144 -9.86 -1.04 4.63
CA ARG A 144 -11.01 -1.43 3.80
C ARG A 144 -10.71 -2.63 2.88
N SER A 145 -9.59 -3.32 3.09
CA SER A 145 -9.09 -4.36 2.17
C SER A 145 -9.09 -3.88 0.71
N ALA A 146 -8.65 -2.64 0.47
CA ALA A 146 -8.76 -2.03 -0.85
C ALA A 146 -7.94 -2.82 -1.90
N PRO A 147 -8.40 -2.90 -3.16
CA PRO A 147 -7.67 -3.57 -4.24
C PRO A 147 -6.33 -2.88 -4.60
N SER A 148 -6.08 -1.70 -4.05
CA SER A 148 -4.79 -0.99 -4.12
C SER A 148 -3.73 -1.54 -3.16
N LEU A 149 -4.06 -2.50 -2.29
CA LEU A 149 -3.06 -3.12 -1.43
C LEU A 149 -2.15 -4.08 -2.23
N TRP A 150 -0.84 -3.97 -2.02
CA TRP A 150 0.19 -4.80 -2.68
C TRP A 150 0.10 -4.81 -4.22
N TYR A 151 -0.45 -3.74 -4.79
CA TYR A 151 -0.78 -3.67 -6.20
C TYR A 151 0.43 -3.45 -7.13
N ARG A 152 1.57 -2.94 -6.61
CA ARG A 152 2.80 -2.73 -7.40
C ARG A 152 3.55 -4.04 -7.59
N ARG A 153 4.15 -4.23 -8.77
CA ARG A 153 4.91 -5.44 -9.14
C ARG A 153 6.36 -5.10 -9.46
N PRO A 154 7.32 -6.02 -9.28
CA PRO A 154 8.74 -5.77 -9.57
C PRO A 154 9.04 -5.31 -11.00
N THR A 155 8.16 -5.65 -11.95
CA THR A 155 8.23 -5.24 -13.36
C THR A 155 7.76 -3.82 -13.62
N ASP A 156 7.01 -3.21 -12.69
CA ASP A 156 6.46 -1.88 -12.87
C ASP A 156 7.54 -0.81 -12.64
N ALA A 157 7.47 0.29 -13.41
CA ALA A 157 8.42 1.39 -13.29
C ALA A 157 8.34 2.13 -11.94
N ASP A 158 7.19 2.08 -11.25
CA ASP A 158 6.95 2.71 -9.95
C ASP A 158 7.22 1.76 -8.76
N PHE A 159 7.75 0.57 -9.01
CA PHE A 159 8.18 -0.34 -7.96
C PHE A 159 9.37 0.24 -7.17
N GLY A 160 9.19 0.41 -5.87
CA GLY A 160 10.17 1.11 -5.02
C GLY A 160 10.17 2.63 -5.17
N LEU A 161 9.16 3.23 -5.82
CA LEU A 161 8.99 4.68 -5.87
C LEU A 161 8.34 5.18 -4.57
N LEU A 162 9.04 6.05 -3.85
CA LEU A 162 8.61 6.62 -2.57
C LEU A 162 8.10 8.04 -2.76
N ARG A 163 6.95 8.36 -2.17
CA ARG A 163 6.44 9.74 -2.02
C ARG A 163 7.04 10.32 -0.74
N LEU A 164 7.83 11.38 -0.88
CA LEU A 164 8.46 12.07 0.25
C LEU A 164 7.52 13.10 0.88
N GLY A 165 6.64 13.68 0.06
CA GLY A 165 5.67 14.67 0.50
C GLY A 165 5.08 15.42 -0.68
N THR A 166 4.67 16.66 -0.45
CA THR A 166 4.05 17.50 -1.50
C THR A 166 4.86 18.74 -1.80
N GLY A 167 4.88 19.19 -3.05
CA GLY A 167 5.58 20.40 -3.44
C GLY A 167 5.22 20.86 -4.85
N LYS A 168 6.13 21.58 -5.50
CA LYS A 168 5.93 22.08 -6.86
C LYS A 168 6.54 21.12 -7.87
N LEU A 169 5.71 20.61 -8.77
CA LEU A 169 6.14 19.75 -9.86
C LEU A 169 5.78 20.40 -11.21
N PRO A 170 6.65 20.37 -12.23
CA PRO A 170 6.26 20.83 -13.56
C PRO A 170 5.00 20.12 -14.07
N SER A 171 4.07 20.87 -14.66
CA SER A 171 2.86 20.31 -15.28
C SER A 171 3.24 19.36 -16.42
N ALA A 172 2.52 18.23 -16.56
CA ALA A 172 2.73 17.33 -17.69
C ALA A 172 2.15 17.92 -18.99
N ILE A 173 1.19 18.83 -18.85
CA ILE A 173 0.59 19.57 -19.95
C ILE A 173 1.44 20.81 -20.17
N GLY A 174 2.07 20.89 -21.35
CA GLY A 174 2.89 22.01 -21.73
C GLY A 174 2.05 23.28 -21.89
N VAL A 175 2.34 24.32 -21.11
CA VAL A 175 1.77 25.64 -21.34
C VAL A 175 2.78 26.42 -22.16
N ARG A 176 2.44 26.81 -23.40
CA ARG A 176 3.35 27.62 -24.20
C ARG A 176 3.25 29.09 -23.76
N PRO A 177 4.39 29.76 -23.50
CA PRO A 177 4.36 31.16 -23.09
C PRO A 177 3.82 32.03 -24.23
N PRO A 178 3.15 33.15 -23.92
CA PRO A 178 2.84 34.17 -24.92
C PRO A 178 4.13 34.79 -25.48
N ASP A 179 4.08 35.29 -26.71
CA ASP A 179 5.22 35.89 -27.39
C ASP A 179 5.89 36.99 -26.53
N PRO A 180 7.19 36.84 -26.18
CA PRO A 180 7.89 37.75 -25.29
C PRO A 180 8.02 39.18 -25.84
N ASP A 181 7.83 39.42 -27.13
CA ASP A 181 7.95 40.76 -27.73
C ASP A 181 6.71 41.64 -27.51
N LEU A 182 5.59 41.05 -27.06
CA LEU A 182 4.30 41.73 -26.86
C LEU A 182 4.02 42.07 -25.38
N LEU A 183 5.01 42.62 -24.66
CA LEU A 183 4.94 43.01 -23.22
C LEU A 183 4.00 44.18 -22.89
N ASP A 184 2.95 44.37 -23.67
CA ASP A 184 1.92 45.36 -23.38
C ASP A 184 1.11 44.96 -22.15
N ALA A 185 0.46 45.96 -21.51
CA ALA A 185 -0.46 45.72 -20.40
C ALA A 185 -1.57 44.69 -20.74
N ALA A 186 -1.88 44.51 -22.02
CA ALA A 186 -2.84 43.52 -22.53
C ALA A 186 -2.35 42.05 -22.44
N ALA A 187 -1.03 41.81 -22.38
CA ALA A 187 -0.45 40.46 -22.30
C ALA A 187 -0.25 39.95 -20.85
N ARG A 188 -0.31 40.84 -19.84
CA ARG A 188 -0.07 40.48 -18.42
C ARG A 188 -0.93 39.32 -17.96
N ARG A 189 -2.24 39.34 -18.26
CA ARG A 189 -3.16 38.25 -17.88
C ARG A 189 -2.74 36.89 -18.46
N ALA A 190 -2.25 36.85 -19.71
CA ALA A 190 -1.79 35.61 -20.31
C ALA A 190 -0.49 35.11 -19.66
N GLN A 191 0.41 36.01 -19.26
CA GLN A 191 1.62 35.68 -18.51
C GLN A 191 1.29 35.15 -17.10
N ASP A 192 0.33 35.78 -16.41
CA ASP A 192 -0.13 35.35 -15.10
C ASP A 192 -0.67 33.90 -15.17
N ILE A 193 -1.50 33.60 -16.18
CA ILE A 193 -1.99 32.24 -16.44
C ILE A 193 -0.82 31.30 -16.77
N TYR A 194 0.17 31.72 -17.56
CA TYR A 194 1.34 30.89 -17.82
C TYR A 194 2.10 30.52 -16.55
N PHE A 195 2.47 31.50 -15.72
CA PHE A 195 3.23 31.24 -14.49
C PHE A 195 2.41 30.47 -13.45
N GLU A 196 1.10 30.70 -13.40
CA GLU A 196 0.21 29.97 -12.51
C GLU A 196 0.15 28.48 -12.93
N TYR A 197 -0.04 28.18 -14.21
CA TYR A 197 -0.31 26.82 -14.71
C TYR A 197 0.91 26.05 -15.22
N ARG A 198 2.10 26.65 -15.24
CA ARG A 198 3.36 25.97 -15.56
C ARG A 198 3.69 24.87 -14.55
N ASP A 199 3.47 25.17 -13.28
CA ASP A 199 3.79 24.26 -12.17
C ASP A 199 2.49 23.79 -11.49
N LEU A 200 2.47 22.52 -11.09
CA LEU A 200 1.43 21.94 -10.25
C LEU A 200 1.73 22.26 -8.79
N PRO A 201 0.82 22.94 -8.09
CA PRO A 201 0.94 23.12 -6.65
C PRO A 201 0.59 21.82 -5.91
N ALA A 202 1.25 21.58 -4.78
CA ALA A 202 1.00 20.45 -3.88
C ALA A 202 0.99 19.07 -4.56
N ALA A 203 1.81 18.90 -5.61
CA ALA A 203 1.96 17.61 -6.27
C ALA A 203 2.85 16.67 -5.44
N PRO A 204 2.60 15.34 -5.45
CA PRO A 204 3.43 14.38 -4.74
C PRO A 204 4.84 14.36 -5.34
N LEU A 205 5.82 14.69 -4.51
CA LEU A 205 7.24 14.63 -4.85
C LEU A 205 7.75 13.23 -4.54
N THR A 206 8.38 12.61 -5.53
CA THR A 206 8.79 11.20 -5.45
C THR A 206 10.27 11.00 -5.66
N LEU A 207 10.78 9.92 -5.08
CA LEU A 207 12.15 9.47 -5.23
C LEU A 207 12.16 7.95 -5.44
N SER A 208 12.87 7.49 -6.46
CA SER A 208 13.02 6.06 -6.73
C SER A 208 14.11 5.47 -5.84
N LEU A 209 13.72 4.62 -4.88
CA LEU A 209 14.66 3.98 -3.97
C LEU A 209 15.65 3.08 -4.70
N ARG A 210 15.23 2.47 -5.83
CA ARG A 210 16.11 1.67 -6.69
C ARG A 210 17.20 2.50 -7.37
N ALA A 211 16.87 3.73 -7.77
CA ALA A 211 17.82 4.62 -8.42
C ALA A 211 18.77 5.26 -7.41
N ALA A 212 18.23 5.74 -6.29
CA ALA A 212 19.04 6.33 -5.22
C ALA A 212 19.86 5.29 -4.43
N ARG A 213 19.43 4.03 -4.45
CA ARG A 213 19.92 2.89 -3.64
C ARG A 213 19.78 3.13 -2.15
N ALA A 214 20.47 4.10 -1.60
CA ALA A 214 20.45 4.41 -0.19
C ALA A 214 20.21 5.90 0.07
N LEU A 215 19.42 6.21 1.10
CA LEU A 215 19.02 7.56 1.49
C LEU A 215 19.36 7.86 2.94
N GLY A 216 20.06 8.97 3.16
CA GLY A 216 20.29 9.52 4.49
C GLY A 216 19.15 10.45 4.88
N ILE A 217 18.48 10.19 6.00
CA ILE A 217 17.41 11.03 6.54
C ILE A 217 17.98 11.79 7.74
N VAL A 218 18.15 13.10 7.56
CA VAL A 218 18.78 14.01 8.52
C VAL A 218 17.74 14.93 9.15
N GLY A 219 17.81 15.15 10.46
CA GLY A 219 16.90 16.06 11.16
C GLY A 219 16.83 15.81 12.66
N THR A 220 15.79 16.31 13.31
CA THR A 220 15.55 16.00 14.74
C THR A 220 15.21 14.50 14.90
N PRO A 221 15.48 13.88 16.07
CA PRO A 221 15.18 12.46 16.28
C PRO A 221 13.71 12.11 16.02
N GLU A 222 12.79 12.98 16.46
CA GLU A 222 11.36 12.80 16.26
C GLU A 222 10.97 12.92 14.77
N ALA A 223 11.40 13.98 14.09
CA ALA A 223 11.03 14.20 12.69
C ALA A 223 11.51 13.06 11.77
N ARG A 224 12.76 12.59 11.96
CA ARG A 224 13.32 11.48 11.17
C ARG A 224 12.51 10.19 11.32
N VAL A 225 12.11 9.87 12.54
CA VAL A 225 11.36 8.65 12.83
C VAL A 225 9.94 8.72 12.26
N LEU A 226 9.24 9.84 12.44
CA LEU A 226 7.88 10.02 11.91
C LEU A 226 7.86 10.02 10.37
N PHE A 227 8.89 10.61 9.75
CA PHE A 227 9.08 10.55 8.30
C PHE A 227 9.40 9.14 7.81
N ALA A 228 10.29 8.43 8.51
CA ALA A 228 10.59 7.03 8.20
C ALA A 228 9.35 6.13 8.30
N TYR A 229 8.45 6.38 9.27
CA TYR A 229 7.17 5.65 9.34
C TYR A 229 6.30 5.86 8.10
N ALA A 230 6.23 7.09 7.57
CA ALA A 230 5.49 7.38 6.34
C ALA A 230 6.09 6.61 5.15
N LEU A 231 7.42 6.54 5.03
CA LEU A 231 8.08 5.76 3.97
C LEU A 231 7.83 4.25 4.12
N VAL A 232 7.95 3.72 5.34
CA VAL A 232 7.72 2.29 5.62
C VAL A 232 6.26 1.90 5.37
N ALA A 233 5.29 2.76 5.73
CA ALA A 233 3.88 2.55 5.41
C ALA A 233 3.67 2.38 3.91
N GLN A 234 4.28 3.24 3.09
CA GLN A 234 4.19 3.16 1.63
C GLN A 234 4.82 1.88 1.09
N LEU A 235 6.01 1.50 1.57
CA LEU A 235 6.66 0.27 1.16
C LEU A 235 5.79 -0.96 1.50
N ALA A 236 5.31 -1.05 2.74
CA ALA A 236 4.57 -2.20 3.24
C ALA A 236 3.14 -2.31 2.68
N ALA A 237 2.46 -1.18 2.43
CA ALA A 237 1.11 -1.19 1.90
C ALA A 237 1.07 -1.44 0.38
N LEU A 238 2.06 -0.96 -0.37
CA LEU A 238 2.02 -1.00 -1.84
C LEU A 238 2.77 -2.19 -2.46
N HIS A 239 3.64 -2.85 -1.71
CA HIS A 239 4.44 -3.99 -2.19
C HIS A 239 4.16 -5.25 -1.37
N ALA A 240 4.09 -6.39 -2.04
CA ALA A 240 3.87 -7.68 -1.40
C ALA A 240 5.07 -8.11 -0.52
N PRO A 241 4.85 -8.81 0.62
CA PRO A 241 5.94 -9.34 1.44
C PRO A 241 6.78 -10.42 0.74
N SER A 242 6.27 -11.02 -0.34
CA SER A 242 7.02 -11.95 -1.20
C SER A 242 7.97 -11.24 -2.17
N GLU A 243 7.74 -9.95 -2.43
CA GLU A 243 8.47 -9.14 -3.41
C GLU A 243 9.35 -8.08 -2.76
N LEU A 244 9.10 -7.75 -1.48
CA LEU A 244 9.86 -6.77 -0.71
C LEU A 244 10.06 -7.26 0.72
N SER A 245 11.30 -7.20 1.22
CA SER A 245 11.67 -7.58 2.59
C SER A 245 12.26 -6.37 3.33
N LEU A 246 11.87 -6.20 4.60
CA LEU A 246 12.28 -5.08 5.44
C LEU A 246 13.18 -5.58 6.58
N TYR A 247 14.41 -5.06 6.62
CA TYR A 247 15.36 -5.30 7.70
C TYR A 247 15.43 -4.06 8.58
N LEU A 248 15.38 -4.22 9.90
CA LEU A 248 15.42 -3.11 10.85
C LEU A 248 16.56 -3.28 11.86
N PHE A 249 17.46 -2.31 11.90
CA PHE A 249 18.56 -2.21 12.85
C PHE A 249 18.35 -0.99 13.73
N SER A 250 18.08 -1.22 15.01
CA SER A 250 17.86 -0.17 16.01
C SER A 250 18.47 -0.62 17.34
N SER A 251 18.51 0.28 18.33
CA SER A 251 19.00 -0.04 19.67
C SER A 251 17.87 -0.22 20.68
N LYS A 252 18.20 -0.80 21.84
CA LYS A 252 17.26 -0.98 22.96
C LYS A 252 16.58 0.32 23.40
N LEU A 253 17.28 1.46 23.27
CA LEU A 253 16.75 2.78 23.63
C LEU A 253 15.53 3.16 22.77
N ASN A 254 15.59 2.83 21.48
CA ASN A 254 14.54 3.14 20.51
C ASN A 254 13.53 1.98 20.34
N TYR A 255 13.56 0.98 21.22
CA TYR A 255 12.64 -0.16 21.18
C TYR A 255 11.17 0.28 21.09
N HIS A 256 10.77 1.28 21.89
CA HIS A 256 9.39 1.76 21.89
C HIS A 256 8.97 2.49 20.61
N ALA A 257 9.93 3.03 19.85
CA ALA A 257 9.67 3.62 18.55
C ALA A 257 9.39 2.51 17.53
N TRP A 258 10.17 1.43 17.52
CA TRP A 258 10.14 0.46 16.43
C TRP A 258 9.44 -0.88 16.73
N ARG A 259 9.01 -1.12 17.98
CA ARG A 259 8.35 -2.38 18.39
C ARG A 259 7.15 -2.77 17.54
N TRP A 260 6.55 -1.84 16.80
CA TRP A 260 5.38 -2.10 15.96
C TRP A 260 5.72 -2.83 14.67
N ALA A 261 6.96 -2.71 14.21
CA ALA A 261 7.42 -3.38 13.00
C ALA A 261 7.28 -4.90 13.10
N ARG A 262 7.24 -5.48 14.32
CA ARG A 262 7.00 -6.92 14.53
C ARG A 262 5.73 -7.48 13.90
N TRP A 263 4.73 -6.63 13.70
CA TRP A 263 3.46 -7.03 13.12
C TRP A 263 3.49 -7.03 11.60
N LEU A 264 4.48 -6.38 10.98
CA LEU A 264 4.60 -6.37 9.52
C LEU A 264 4.96 -7.77 9.01
N PRO A 265 4.27 -8.28 7.97
CA PRO A 265 4.68 -9.52 7.31
C PRO A 265 6.02 -9.36 6.58
N HIS A 266 6.39 -8.13 6.19
CA HIS A 266 7.64 -7.83 5.48
C HIS A 266 8.91 -7.96 6.33
N THR A 267 8.79 -7.95 7.66
CA THR A 267 9.92 -8.11 8.59
C THR A 267 10.11 -9.57 9.03
N SER A 268 9.48 -10.50 8.32
CA SER A 268 9.55 -11.93 8.60
C SER A 268 9.95 -12.72 7.35
N SER A 269 10.90 -13.65 7.45
CA SER A 269 11.22 -14.57 6.36
C SER A 269 10.03 -15.48 6.01
N ALA A 270 9.16 -15.77 6.98
CA ALA A 270 7.93 -16.52 6.80
C ALA A 270 6.81 -15.70 6.13
N GLN A 271 7.03 -14.39 5.87
CA GLN A 271 6.04 -13.47 5.30
C GLN A 271 4.76 -13.37 6.15
N GLN A 272 4.90 -13.52 7.47
CA GLN A 272 3.80 -13.51 8.43
C GLN A 272 4.08 -12.53 9.56
N GLY A 273 3.07 -11.73 9.92
CA GLY A 273 3.15 -10.83 11.07
C GLY A 273 3.26 -11.60 12.39
N GLY A 274 4.02 -11.06 13.34
CA GLY A 274 4.16 -11.61 14.70
C GLY A 274 5.43 -12.42 14.95
N PHE A 275 6.19 -12.78 13.92
CA PHE A 275 7.47 -13.50 14.02
C PHE A 275 8.61 -12.69 13.36
N PRO A 276 9.11 -11.62 14.02
CA PRO A 276 10.14 -10.75 13.44
C PRO A 276 11.53 -11.37 13.54
N ASP A 277 11.97 -12.08 12.50
CA ASP A 277 13.34 -12.56 12.38
C ASP A 277 14.27 -11.57 11.64
N GLN A 278 13.72 -10.49 11.06
CA GLN A 278 14.48 -9.45 10.33
C GLN A 278 14.60 -8.14 11.12
N ILE A 279 14.46 -8.18 12.45
CA ILE A 279 14.58 -7.01 13.34
C ILE A 279 15.62 -7.30 14.41
N ALA A 280 16.52 -6.34 14.66
CA ALA A 280 17.50 -6.40 15.73
C ALA A 280 17.45 -5.15 16.62
N PHE A 281 17.41 -5.37 17.94
CA PHE A 281 17.51 -4.33 18.97
C PHE A 281 18.75 -4.46 19.85
N GLU A 282 19.32 -5.66 19.93
CA GLU A 282 20.51 -5.96 20.73
C GLU A 282 21.75 -6.03 19.83
N PRO A 283 22.94 -5.62 20.31
CA PRO A 283 24.16 -5.64 19.51
C PRO A 283 24.49 -7.02 18.91
N GLU A 284 24.34 -8.11 19.68
CA GLU A 284 24.61 -9.47 19.20
C GLU A 284 23.62 -9.89 18.10
N GLN A 285 22.34 -9.55 18.28
CA GLN A 285 21.31 -9.80 17.26
C GLN A 285 21.58 -8.99 16.00
N ALA A 286 22.02 -7.73 16.13
CA ALA A 286 22.33 -6.86 15.01
C ALA A 286 23.51 -7.39 14.18
N ARG A 287 24.56 -7.89 14.85
CA ARG A 287 25.70 -8.56 14.21
C ARG A 287 25.29 -9.83 13.46
N ALA A 288 24.52 -10.71 14.11
CA ALA A 288 24.02 -11.92 13.46
C ALA A 288 23.12 -11.61 12.25
N LEU A 289 22.27 -10.58 12.37
CA LEU A 289 21.35 -10.16 11.32
C LEU A 289 22.07 -9.51 10.13
N ILE A 290 23.08 -8.67 10.36
CA ILE A 290 23.86 -8.06 9.26
C ILE A 290 24.68 -9.12 8.51
N ASP A 291 25.21 -10.13 9.20
CA ASP A 291 25.88 -11.27 8.58
C ASP A 291 24.92 -12.11 7.72
N GLN A 292 23.69 -12.31 8.19
CA GLN A 292 22.65 -12.97 7.40
C GLN A 292 22.25 -12.13 6.18
N LEU A 293 22.11 -10.81 6.36
CA LEU A 293 21.77 -9.87 5.30
C LEU A 293 22.84 -9.86 4.20
N ALA A 294 24.12 -9.72 4.56
CA ALA A 294 25.23 -9.73 3.62
C ALA A 294 25.27 -11.02 2.78
N ARG A 295 25.12 -12.19 3.42
CA ARG A 295 25.03 -13.47 2.72
C ARG A 295 23.84 -13.55 1.77
N ARG A 296 22.69 -13.02 2.18
CA ARG A 296 21.48 -12.98 1.36
C ARG A 296 21.64 -12.06 0.14
N LEU A 297 22.31 -10.91 0.30
CA LEU A 297 22.59 -9.98 -0.79
C LEU A 297 23.57 -10.58 -1.82
N ASP A 298 24.57 -11.34 -1.37
CA ASP A 298 25.56 -12.00 -2.25
C ASP A 298 24.94 -13.14 -3.09
N SER A 299 23.89 -13.77 -2.58
CA SER A 299 23.15 -14.87 -3.25
C SER A 299 21.96 -14.39 -4.09
N ALA A 300 21.56 -13.12 -3.95
CA ALA A 300 20.39 -12.57 -4.63
C ALA A 300 20.72 -12.20 -6.10
N ALA A 301 20.63 -13.18 -7.00
CA ALA A 301 20.56 -12.91 -8.44
C ALA A 301 19.14 -12.52 -8.89
N GLU A 302 18.13 -13.20 -8.33
CA GLU A 302 16.71 -12.92 -8.52
C GLU A 302 15.98 -13.14 -7.19
N GLY A 303 15.52 -12.06 -6.55
CA GLY A 303 14.91 -12.11 -5.22
C GLY A 303 14.08 -10.87 -4.90
N PRO A 304 13.40 -10.86 -3.73
CA PRO A 304 12.66 -9.68 -3.30
C PRO A 304 13.60 -8.47 -3.14
N LEU A 305 13.07 -7.27 -3.34
CA LEU A 305 13.79 -6.05 -3.04
C LEU A 305 14.05 -5.97 -1.53
N ILE A 306 15.31 -5.88 -1.17
CA ILE A 306 15.74 -5.83 0.23
C ILE A 306 15.92 -4.36 0.62
N VAL A 307 15.14 -3.90 1.59
CA VAL A 307 15.26 -2.56 2.15
C VAL A 307 15.70 -2.67 3.61
N ALA A 308 16.84 -2.09 3.96
CA ALA A 308 17.33 -2.01 5.33
C ALA A 308 17.11 -0.61 5.93
N ILE A 309 16.57 -0.56 7.13
CA ILE A 309 16.34 0.65 7.91
C ILE A 309 17.34 0.65 9.05
N PHE A 310 18.22 1.64 9.03
CA PHE A 310 19.26 1.84 10.02
C PHE A 310 18.91 3.05 10.88
N ASP A 311 18.37 2.78 12.06
CA ASP A 311 18.07 3.80 13.07
C ASP A 311 19.28 4.02 14.01
N ASP A 312 19.99 2.94 14.32
CA ASP A 312 21.24 2.98 15.07
C ASP A 312 22.23 1.97 14.48
N VAL A 313 23.39 2.47 14.05
CA VAL A 313 24.47 1.66 13.46
C VAL A 313 25.69 1.52 14.36
N SER A 314 25.68 2.11 15.56
CA SER A 314 26.85 2.16 16.45
C SER A 314 27.48 0.78 16.74
N SER A 315 26.64 -0.26 16.86
CA SER A 315 27.08 -1.63 17.16
C SER A 315 27.61 -2.42 15.96
N ILE A 316 27.27 -2.02 14.73
CA ILE A 316 27.58 -2.74 13.49
C ILE A 316 28.48 -1.96 12.53
N ARG A 317 28.71 -0.66 12.77
CA ARG A 317 29.46 0.22 11.87
C ARG A 317 30.89 -0.27 11.58
N GLU A 318 31.53 -0.90 12.55
CA GLU A 318 32.89 -1.44 12.43
C GLU A 318 32.95 -2.86 11.84
N GLU A 319 31.80 -3.51 11.65
CA GLU A 319 31.74 -4.88 11.13
C GLU A 319 32.00 -4.90 9.61
N ILE A 320 32.83 -5.85 9.16
CA ILE A 320 33.12 -6.03 7.73
C ILE A 320 31.83 -6.31 6.94
N SER A 321 30.90 -7.07 7.54
CA SER A 321 29.61 -7.41 6.94
C SER A 321 28.74 -6.18 6.71
N TYR A 322 28.83 -5.15 7.54
CA TYR A 322 28.10 -3.89 7.35
C TYR A 322 28.62 -3.13 6.13
N GLN A 323 29.94 -2.97 6.01
CA GLN A 323 30.57 -2.33 4.86
C GLN A 323 30.22 -3.08 3.56
N ARG A 324 30.34 -4.42 3.58
CA ARG A 324 29.98 -5.27 2.44
C ARG A 324 28.50 -5.15 2.05
N ALA A 325 27.60 -5.07 3.03
CA ALA A 325 26.17 -4.93 2.76
C ALA A 325 25.85 -3.59 2.09
N ILE A 326 26.42 -2.48 2.58
CA ILE A 326 26.20 -1.13 2.04
C ILE A 326 26.77 -0.98 0.63
N ASP A 327 27.92 -1.57 0.36
CA ASP A 327 28.56 -1.48 -0.97
C ASP A 327 27.79 -2.31 -2.02
N ASN A 328 26.96 -3.27 -1.59
CA ASN A 328 26.24 -4.17 -2.48
C ASN A 328 25.16 -3.43 -3.31
N PRO A 329 25.09 -3.65 -4.64
CA PRO A 329 24.10 -3.02 -5.53
C PRO A 329 22.65 -3.40 -5.29
N ASN A 330 22.41 -4.56 -4.67
CA ASN A 330 21.06 -5.09 -4.44
C ASN A 330 20.43 -4.58 -3.14
N LEU A 331 21.19 -3.87 -2.29
CA LEU A 331 20.67 -3.29 -1.06
C LEU A 331 20.06 -1.93 -1.34
N CYS A 332 18.82 -1.74 -0.88
CA CYS A 332 18.26 -0.42 -0.65
C CYS A 332 18.33 -0.06 0.83
N ALA A 333 18.75 1.15 1.19
CA ALA A 333 18.90 1.52 2.61
C ALA A 333 18.29 2.88 2.97
N LEU A 334 17.73 2.97 4.17
CA LEU A 334 17.28 4.21 4.80
C LEU A 334 18.08 4.39 6.10
N LEU A 335 18.94 5.40 6.17
CA LEU A 335 19.79 5.67 7.34
C LEU A 335 19.30 6.93 8.06
N LEU A 336 18.88 6.80 9.31
CA LEU A 336 18.49 7.94 10.15
C LEU A 336 19.75 8.46 10.85
N CYS A 337 20.12 9.71 10.57
CA CYS A 337 21.39 10.29 11.02
C CYS A 337 21.20 11.74 11.48
N SER A 338 22.01 12.19 12.44
CA SER A 338 21.79 13.49 13.07
C SER A 338 22.42 14.61 12.27
N GLN A 339 23.57 14.33 11.65
CA GLN A 339 24.26 15.25 10.76
C GLN A 339 24.35 14.66 9.35
N PRO A 340 24.37 15.51 8.30
CA PRO A 340 24.58 15.04 6.92
C PRO A 340 25.93 14.34 6.72
N GLU A 341 26.94 14.70 7.51
CA GLU A 341 28.30 14.15 7.46
C GLU A 341 28.36 12.68 7.88
N ASP A 342 27.36 12.19 8.62
CA ASP A 342 27.27 10.80 9.06
C ASP A 342 26.81 9.85 7.93
N VAL A 343 26.33 10.40 6.81
CA VAL A 343 25.82 9.63 5.67
C VAL A 343 27.00 9.09 4.86
N PRO A 344 27.09 7.76 4.63
CA PRO A 344 28.15 7.18 3.81
C PRO A 344 28.14 7.71 2.37
N SER A 345 29.31 7.81 1.75
CA SER A 345 29.47 8.30 0.36
C SER A 345 28.83 7.40 -0.70
N THR A 346 28.49 6.17 -0.34
CA THR A 346 27.78 5.21 -1.21
C THR A 346 26.29 5.51 -1.36
N PHE A 347 25.75 6.42 -0.54
CA PHE A 347 24.34 6.79 -0.58
C PHE A 347 24.09 7.76 -1.72
N GLY A 348 23.05 7.49 -2.52
CA GLY A 348 22.71 8.29 -3.69
C GLY A 348 21.95 9.57 -3.36
N GLY A 349 21.59 9.82 -2.10
CA GLY A 349 20.97 11.08 -1.71
C GLY A 349 20.80 11.30 -0.22
N ILE A 350 20.56 12.56 0.14
CA ILE A 350 20.31 13.04 1.50
C ILE A 350 18.98 13.80 1.52
N VAL A 351 18.16 13.51 2.51
CA VAL A 351 16.91 14.21 2.81
C VAL A 351 17.07 14.90 4.15
N THR A 352 17.12 16.23 4.15
CA THR A 352 17.21 17.05 5.36
C THR A 352 15.82 17.56 5.75
N LEU A 353 15.41 17.31 6.99
CA LEU A 353 14.12 17.68 7.56
C LEU A 353 14.27 18.89 8.48
N SER A 354 13.49 19.94 8.22
CA SER A 354 13.46 21.17 9.02
C SER A 354 12.03 21.71 9.11
N GLU A 355 11.50 21.85 10.32
CA GLU A 355 10.19 22.50 10.57
C GLU A 355 9.00 21.94 9.74
N GLY A 356 9.02 20.65 9.40
CA GLY A 356 7.97 20.01 8.59
C GLY A 356 8.17 20.11 7.07
N GLU A 357 9.21 20.80 6.62
CA GLU A 357 9.69 20.78 5.24
C GLU A 357 10.83 19.75 5.09
N PHE A 358 11.01 19.24 3.88
CA PHE A 358 12.15 18.43 3.49
C PHE A 358 12.91 19.08 2.32
N HIS A 359 14.23 18.90 2.33
CA HIS A 359 15.12 19.27 1.25
C HIS A 359 15.89 18.03 0.80
N VAL A 360 15.80 17.69 -0.48
CA VAL A 360 16.51 16.54 -1.06
C VAL A 360 17.70 17.03 -1.86
N LEU A 361 18.83 16.36 -1.66
CA LEU A 361 20.02 16.48 -2.49
C LEU A 361 20.37 15.09 -3.02
N LEU A 362 20.31 14.88 -4.33
CA LEU A 362 20.74 13.62 -4.96
C LEU A 362 22.17 13.74 -5.48
N SER A 363 22.92 12.64 -5.38
CA SER A 363 24.26 12.49 -5.93
C SER A 363 24.23 12.04 -7.40
N ASP A 364 23.25 12.52 -8.17
CA ASP A 364 23.18 12.25 -9.60
C ASP A 364 24.06 13.23 -10.39
N GLN A 365 24.37 12.89 -11.66
CA GLN A 365 25.20 13.75 -12.51
C GLN A 365 24.58 15.14 -12.76
N ALA A 366 23.28 15.28 -12.53
CA ALA A 366 22.53 16.51 -12.70
C ALA A 366 22.49 17.39 -11.44
N GLY A 367 22.92 16.87 -10.28
CA GLY A 367 22.84 17.57 -9.00
C GLY A 367 21.41 17.96 -8.64
N THR A 368 20.45 17.05 -8.82
CA THR A 368 19.04 17.37 -8.63
C THR A 368 18.74 17.69 -7.17
N ALA A 369 18.08 18.84 -6.97
CA ALA A 369 17.66 19.34 -5.67
C ALA A 369 16.22 19.83 -5.76
N PHE A 370 15.42 19.45 -4.77
CA PHE A 370 14.04 19.91 -4.64
C PHE A 370 13.60 19.90 -3.18
N SER A 371 12.55 20.66 -2.88
CA SER A 371 12.01 20.78 -1.53
C SER A 371 10.49 20.79 -1.53
N GLY A 372 9.93 20.45 -0.38
CA GLY A 372 8.49 20.50 -0.16
C GLY A 372 8.12 20.09 1.26
N THR A 373 6.82 20.02 1.52
CA THR A 373 6.27 19.67 2.82
C THR A 373 6.36 18.18 3.04
N ALA A 374 6.99 17.75 4.13
CA ALA A 374 7.24 16.35 4.45
C ALA A 374 5.98 15.63 4.90
N GLU A 375 5.81 14.39 4.46
CA GLU A 375 4.80 13.50 5.03
C GLU A 375 5.33 12.78 6.25
N ALA A 376 4.50 12.70 7.29
CA ALA A 376 4.83 12.05 8.54
C ALA A 376 3.64 11.20 9.00
N LEU A 377 3.94 10.09 9.65
CA LEU A 377 2.95 9.30 10.38
C LEU A 377 3.35 9.20 11.84
N THR A 378 2.35 9.24 12.71
CA THR A 378 2.53 9.02 14.14
C THR A 378 2.68 7.53 14.46
N ARG A 379 3.29 7.22 15.61
CA ARG A 379 3.44 5.83 16.07
C ARG A 379 2.11 5.05 16.13
N PRO A 380 0.99 5.59 16.66
CA PRO A 380 -0.28 4.88 16.67
C PRO A 380 -0.81 4.55 15.26
N GLU A 381 -0.62 5.45 14.30
CA GLU A 381 -1.08 5.26 12.92
C GLU A 381 -0.31 4.15 12.21
N ILE A 382 1.02 4.15 12.31
CA ILE A 382 1.84 3.09 11.72
C ILE A 382 1.64 1.74 12.42
N GLU A 383 1.45 1.74 13.75
CA GLU A 383 1.14 0.51 14.50
C GLU A 383 -0.21 -0.06 14.07
N PHE A 384 -1.22 0.79 13.85
CA PHE A 384 -2.50 0.38 13.32
C PHE A 384 -2.36 -0.25 11.92
N LEU A 385 -1.63 0.40 11.01
CA LEU A 385 -1.35 -0.11 9.67
C LEU A 385 -0.67 -1.48 9.74
N ALA A 386 0.39 -1.61 10.55
CA ALA A 386 1.16 -2.85 10.66
C ALA A 386 0.31 -4.01 11.20
N ARG A 387 -0.52 -3.75 12.22
CA ARG A 387 -1.44 -4.76 12.77
C ARG A 387 -2.51 -5.18 11.77
N ARG A 388 -3.02 -4.25 10.96
CA ARG A 388 -3.96 -4.60 9.88
C ARG A 388 -3.29 -5.43 8.80
N LEU A 389 -2.08 -5.06 8.38
CA LEU A 389 -1.30 -5.84 7.42
C LEU A 389 -0.96 -7.25 7.90
N ALA A 390 -0.77 -7.45 9.21
CA ALA A 390 -0.54 -8.77 9.80
C ALA A 390 -1.69 -9.76 9.52
N GLY A 391 -2.91 -9.25 9.34
CA GLY A 391 -4.11 -10.03 9.06
C GLY A 391 -4.28 -10.41 7.59
N TYR A 392 -3.45 -9.91 6.67
CA TYR A 392 -3.56 -10.24 5.25
C TYR A 392 -2.49 -11.25 4.82
N ARG A 393 -2.84 -12.12 3.88
CA ARG A 393 -1.89 -13.05 3.24
C ARG A 393 -2.11 -13.14 1.74
N LEU A 394 -1.03 -13.42 1.02
CA LEU A 394 -1.11 -13.74 -0.40
C LEU A 394 -1.37 -15.23 -0.58
N PRO A 395 -2.29 -15.62 -1.46
CA PRO A 395 -2.44 -17.03 -1.83
C PRO A 395 -1.16 -17.48 -2.55
N GLN A 396 -0.43 -18.45 -1.99
CA GLN A 396 0.71 -19.03 -2.70
C GLN A 396 0.20 -20.09 -3.66
N LEU A 397 0.59 -19.98 -4.94
CA LEU A 397 0.30 -21.00 -5.95
C LEU A 397 0.85 -22.36 -5.48
N GLY A 398 -0.05 -23.32 -5.25
CA GLY A 398 0.29 -24.68 -4.76
C GLY A 398 -0.03 -24.96 -3.29
N GLU A 399 -0.56 -24.00 -2.51
CA GLU A 399 -0.93 -24.21 -1.10
C GLU A 399 -2.06 -25.22 -0.89
N ALA A 400 -2.98 -25.38 -1.85
CA ALA A 400 -4.06 -26.37 -1.74
C ALA A 400 -3.55 -27.83 -1.63
N SER A 401 -2.30 -28.08 -2.05
CA SER A 401 -1.69 -29.42 -2.04
C SER A 401 -0.66 -29.62 -0.92
N ARG A 402 -0.39 -28.61 -0.07
CA ARG A 402 0.62 -28.73 1.00
C ARG A 402 -0.06 -29.02 2.34
N LEU A 403 0.38 -30.11 2.97
CA LEU A 403 0.02 -30.42 4.35
C LEU A 403 0.61 -29.35 5.30
N PRO A 404 -0.15 -28.86 6.30
CA PRO A 404 0.39 -27.93 7.30
C PRO A 404 1.53 -28.62 8.07
N GLN A 405 2.65 -27.91 8.27
CA GLN A 405 3.82 -28.47 8.99
C GLN A 405 3.51 -28.72 10.47
N GLN A 406 2.65 -27.92 11.07
CA GLN A 406 2.19 -28.04 12.44
C GLN A 406 0.71 -27.66 12.51
N LEU A 407 -0.03 -28.35 13.37
CA LEU A 407 -1.46 -28.13 13.58
C LEU A 407 -1.73 -28.13 15.08
N SER A 408 -2.35 -27.06 15.58
CA SER A 408 -2.81 -27.04 16.97
C SER A 408 -4.10 -27.83 17.15
N ALA A 409 -4.36 -28.30 18.38
CA ALA A 409 -5.59 -29.02 18.71
C ALA A 409 -6.86 -28.20 18.38
N LEU A 410 -6.86 -26.88 18.60
CA LEU A 410 -8.01 -26.03 18.30
C LEU A 410 -8.26 -25.93 16.78
N GLN A 411 -7.20 -25.81 15.98
CA GLN A 411 -7.29 -25.84 14.51
C GLN A 411 -7.77 -27.19 13.98
N LEU A 412 -7.39 -28.30 14.61
CA LEU A 412 -7.87 -29.63 14.25
C LEU A 412 -9.41 -29.74 14.35
N TYR A 413 -10.00 -29.07 15.34
CA TYR A 413 -11.45 -29.01 15.55
C TYR A 413 -12.13 -27.80 14.89
N GLY A 414 -11.38 -26.94 14.19
CA GLY A 414 -11.92 -25.73 13.56
C GLY A 414 -12.50 -24.71 14.55
N VAL A 415 -11.99 -24.68 15.78
CA VAL A 415 -12.46 -23.77 16.85
C VAL A 415 -11.35 -22.80 17.27
N GLU A 416 -11.73 -21.68 17.87
CA GLU A 416 -10.78 -20.65 18.32
C GLU A 416 -10.54 -20.68 19.83
N ARG A 417 -11.51 -21.20 20.61
CA ARG A 417 -11.47 -21.25 22.06
C ARG A 417 -11.77 -22.67 22.57
N ILE A 418 -11.14 -23.03 23.68
CA ILE A 418 -11.39 -24.31 24.36
C ILE A 418 -12.87 -24.47 24.72
N SER A 419 -13.55 -23.37 25.09
CA SER A 419 -14.99 -23.37 25.40
C SER A 419 -15.89 -23.68 24.20
N GLN A 420 -15.37 -23.58 22.97
CA GLN A 420 -16.09 -23.92 21.74
C GLN A 420 -15.90 -25.39 21.35
N LEU A 421 -15.02 -26.14 22.03
CA LEU A 421 -14.88 -27.56 21.76
C LEU A 421 -16.23 -28.25 22.01
N PRO A 422 -16.68 -29.13 21.10
CA PRO A 422 -18.01 -29.71 21.16
C PRO A 422 -18.14 -30.82 22.22
N ILE A 423 -17.45 -30.73 23.36
CA ILE A 423 -17.41 -31.78 24.40
C ILE A 423 -18.81 -32.10 24.91
N ALA A 424 -19.54 -31.09 25.40
CA ALA A 424 -20.88 -31.28 25.95
C ALA A 424 -21.88 -31.81 24.90
N ALA A 425 -21.79 -31.32 23.66
CA ALA A 425 -22.63 -31.77 22.55
C ALA A 425 -22.31 -33.23 22.16
N ASN A 426 -21.03 -33.58 22.06
CA ASN A 426 -20.57 -34.93 21.77
C ASN A 426 -20.99 -35.91 22.87
N TRP A 427 -20.86 -35.50 24.13
CA TRP A 427 -21.20 -36.35 25.28
C TRP A 427 -22.71 -36.52 25.48
N ALA A 428 -23.52 -35.57 25.04
CA ALA A 428 -24.97 -35.69 25.02
C ALA A 428 -25.49 -36.54 23.84
N ARG A 429 -24.63 -36.89 22.88
CA ARG A 429 -25.02 -37.69 21.72
C ARG A 429 -25.42 -39.10 22.19
N PRO A 430 -26.59 -39.63 21.76
CA PRO A 430 -26.94 -41.02 22.05
C PRO A 430 -25.97 -41.97 21.34
N VAL A 431 -25.80 -43.16 21.92
CA VAL A 431 -25.05 -44.23 21.26
C VAL A 431 -25.69 -44.51 19.89
N PRO A 432 -24.90 -44.69 18.82
CA PRO A 432 -25.43 -45.01 17.49
C PRO A 432 -26.41 -46.20 17.52
N ALA A 433 -27.43 -46.19 16.67
CA ALA A 433 -28.47 -47.22 16.65
C ALA A 433 -27.94 -48.62 16.32
N ASP A 434 -26.75 -48.72 15.73
CA ASP A 434 -26.07 -49.98 15.47
C ASP A 434 -25.15 -50.43 16.63
N GLY A 435 -25.02 -49.62 17.68
CA GLY A 435 -24.24 -49.89 18.90
C GLY A 435 -22.73 -49.78 18.73
N VAL A 436 -22.23 -49.37 17.56
CA VAL A 436 -20.81 -49.43 17.22
C VAL A 436 -20.06 -48.21 17.78
N LEU A 437 -19.01 -48.49 18.55
CA LEU A 437 -18.09 -47.52 19.15
C LEU A 437 -16.64 -48.06 19.06
N PRO A 438 -15.62 -47.19 19.13
CA PRO A 438 -15.68 -45.72 19.21
C PRO A 438 -16.04 -45.08 17.86
N LEU A 439 -16.56 -43.84 17.91
CA LEU A 439 -16.77 -43.00 16.74
C LEU A 439 -15.43 -42.58 16.11
N PRO A 440 -15.40 -42.34 14.77
CA PRO A 440 -14.22 -41.78 14.11
C PRO A 440 -13.79 -40.44 14.73
N VAL A 441 -12.50 -40.29 14.98
CA VAL A 441 -11.93 -39.08 15.59
C VAL A 441 -10.85 -38.45 14.71
N PRO A 442 -10.72 -37.12 14.69
CA PRO A 442 -9.69 -36.46 13.89
C PRO A 442 -8.30 -36.67 14.50
N ILE A 443 -7.31 -36.94 13.65
CA ILE A 443 -5.90 -37.07 14.04
C ILE A 443 -4.97 -36.15 13.26
N GLY A 444 -5.48 -35.44 12.25
CA GLY A 444 -4.72 -34.52 11.42
C GLY A 444 -5.48 -34.16 10.15
N TYR A 445 -4.77 -33.69 9.13
CA TYR A 445 -5.29 -33.45 7.79
C TYR A 445 -4.59 -34.37 6.79
N ALA A 446 -5.34 -34.94 5.85
CA ALA A 446 -4.81 -35.66 4.68
C ALA A 446 -4.47 -34.69 3.53
N SER A 447 -5.08 -33.50 3.50
CA SER A 447 -4.78 -32.37 2.62
C SER A 447 -5.31 -31.08 3.26
N PHE A 448 -5.03 -29.89 2.70
CA PHE A 448 -5.46 -28.61 3.28
C PHE A 448 -6.97 -28.54 3.62
N SER A 449 -7.82 -29.22 2.84
CA SER A 449 -9.27 -29.23 3.03
C SER A 449 -9.82 -30.55 3.58
N THR A 450 -9.00 -31.61 3.68
CA THR A 450 -9.47 -32.95 4.03
C THR A 450 -8.95 -33.38 5.39
N LEU A 451 -9.84 -33.48 6.37
CA LEU A 451 -9.52 -33.95 7.71
C LEU A 451 -9.26 -35.46 7.68
N GLN A 452 -8.16 -35.90 8.29
CA GLN A 452 -7.85 -37.32 8.47
C GLN A 452 -8.53 -37.80 9.75
N LEU A 453 -9.49 -38.70 9.58
CA LEU A 453 -10.16 -39.39 10.68
C LEU A 453 -9.51 -40.75 10.94
N LEU A 454 -9.43 -41.15 12.20
CA LEU A 454 -9.10 -42.50 12.64
C LEU A 454 -10.36 -43.14 13.24
N ASP A 455 -10.82 -44.21 12.61
CA ASP A 455 -11.94 -45.02 13.07
C ASP A 455 -11.43 -46.36 13.61
N LEU A 456 -11.45 -46.51 14.94
CA LEU A 456 -11.04 -47.73 15.65
C LEU A 456 -12.19 -48.72 15.85
N SER A 457 -13.32 -48.55 15.16
CA SER A 457 -14.40 -49.53 15.17
C SER A 457 -14.03 -50.76 14.34
N GLU A 458 -14.71 -51.87 14.62
CA GLU A 458 -14.57 -53.13 13.87
C GLU A 458 -14.99 -53.03 12.40
N ARG A 459 -15.63 -51.93 11.99
CA ARG A 459 -16.14 -51.74 10.63
C ARG A 459 -15.19 -50.99 9.68
N ALA A 460 -14.18 -50.33 10.23
CA ALA A 460 -13.29 -49.48 9.44
C ALA A 460 -11.83 -49.90 9.61
N HIS A 461 -11.02 -49.16 10.38
CA HIS A 461 -9.60 -49.47 10.51
C HIS A 461 -9.33 -50.60 11.52
N GLY A 462 -10.34 -51.00 12.30
CA GLY A 462 -10.29 -52.11 13.24
C GLY A 462 -9.95 -51.68 14.69
N PRO A 463 -10.24 -52.56 15.67
CA PRO A 463 -10.12 -52.26 17.09
C PRO A 463 -8.69 -52.24 17.62
N HIS A 464 -7.72 -52.70 16.82
CA HIS A 464 -6.32 -52.80 17.19
C HIS A 464 -5.43 -52.23 16.08
N GLY A 465 -4.42 -51.45 16.47
CA GLY A 465 -3.51 -50.81 15.52
C GLY A 465 -2.08 -50.74 16.06
N MET A 466 -1.12 -50.61 15.14
CA MET A 466 0.29 -50.43 15.45
C MET A 466 0.79 -49.10 14.89
N ILE A 467 1.44 -48.29 15.73
CA ILE A 467 2.06 -47.02 15.32
C ILE A 467 3.58 -47.16 15.41
N GLY A 468 4.23 -47.19 14.24
CA GLY A 468 5.67 -47.21 14.10
C GLY A 468 6.25 -45.84 13.79
N GLY A 469 7.41 -45.52 14.36
CA GLY A 469 8.11 -44.27 14.09
C GLY A 469 9.43 -44.17 14.85
N THR A 470 10.44 -43.59 14.21
CA THR A 470 11.75 -43.29 14.81
C THR A 470 11.62 -42.16 15.85
N THR A 471 12.62 -42.00 16.72
CA THR A 471 12.67 -40.85 17.65
C THR A 471 12.57 -39.54 16.86
N GLY A 472 11.69 -38.63 17.28
CA GLY A 472 11.46 -37.36 16.59
C GLY A 472 10.42 -37.39 15.47
N SER A 473 9.89 -38.56 15.10
CA SER A 473 8.83 -38.69 14.06
C SER A 473 7.44 -38.19 14.48
N GLY A 474 7.27 -37.75 15.72
CA GLY A 474 5.97 -37.29 16.24
C GLY A 474 5.07 -38.39 16.82
N LYS A 475 5.56 -39.63 16.98
CA LYS A 475 4.77 -40.75 17.55
C LYS A 475 4.06 -40.40 18.87
N SER A 476 4.76 -39.80 19.82
CA SER A 476 4.19 -39.40 21.11
C SER A 476 3.09 -38.35 20.95
N GLU A 477 3.29 -37.37 20.06
CA GLU A 477 2.31 -36.31 19.77
C GLU A 477 1.05 -36.87 19.12
N LEU A 478 1.20 -37.82 18.19
CA LEU A 478 0.07 -38.51 17.55
C LEU A 478 -0.74 -39.31 18.58
N LEU A 479 -0.07 -40.01 19.49
CA LEU A 479 -0.74 -40.75 20.58
C LEU A 479 -1.49 -39.80 21.52
N GLN A 480 -0.90 -38.66 21.87
CA GLN A 480 -1.58 -37.65 22.67
C GLN A 480 -2.79 -37.07 21.94
N THR A 481 -2.64 -36.75 20.66
CA THR A 481 -3.73 -36.24 19.80
C THR A 481 -4.89 -37.23 19.72
N LEU A 482 -4.57 -38.53 19.60
CA LEU A 482 -5.57 -39.60 19.56
C LEU A 482 -6.33 -39.72 20.89
N VAL A 483 -5.63 -39.79 22.03
CA VAL A 483 -6.26 -39.88 23.36
C VAL A 483 -7.15 -38.67 23.63
N MET A 484 -6.64 -37.46 23.34
CA MET A 484 -7.41 -36.22 23.46
C MET A 484 -8.67 -36.27 22.60
N SER A 485 -8.55 -36.65 21.32
CA SER A 485 -9.68 -36.63 20.40
C SER A 485 -10.75 -37.66 20.76
N LEU A 486 -10.33 -38.83 21.25
CA LEU A 486 -11.23 -39.83 21.81
C LEU A 486 -11.98 -39.32 23.06
N ALA A 487 -11.29 -38.62 23.98
CA ALA A 487 -11.92 -38.03 25.16
C ALA A 487 -12.92 -36.90 24.82
N ILE A 488 -12.61 -36.08 23.82
CA ILE A 488 -13.52 -35.02 23.35
C ILE A 488 -14.76 -35.61 22.70
N ALA A 489 -14.62 -36.72 21.97
CA ALA A 489 -15.71 -37.35 21.23
C ALA A 489 -16.63 -38.23 22.09
N HIS A 490 -16.16 -38.78 23.20
CA HIS A 490 -16.88 -39.79 23.97
C HIS A 490 -17.00 -39.44 25.45
N HIS A 491 -18.18 -39.66 26.03
CA HIS A 491 -18.36 -39.59 27.48
C HIS A 491 -17.55 -40.69 28.19
N PRO A 492 -16.97 -40.46 29.38
CA PRO A 492 -16.22 -41.48 30.15
C PRO A 492 -17.03 -42.73 30.54
N TYR A 493 -18.35 -42.72 30.37
CA TYR A 493 -19.18 -43.93 30.54
C TYR A 493 -19.08 -44.89 29.36
N LEU A 494 -18.69 -44.40 28.19
CA LEU A 494 -18.60 -45.19 26.95
C LEU A 494 -17.16 -45.58 26.61
N LEU A 495 -16.17 -44.84 27.12
CA LEU A 495 -14.76 -45.06 26.79
C LEU A 495 -13.86 -44.82 28.00
N ASN A 496 -13.01 -45.81 28.28
CA ASN A 496 -12.00 -45.76 29.32
C ASN A 496 -10.60 -45.96 28.73
N PHE A 497 -9.61 -45.28 29.30
CA PHE A 497 -8.19 -45.41 28.93
C PHE A 497 -7.39 -46.11 30.02
N LEU A 498 -6.66 -47.14 29.62
CA LEU A 498 -5.52 -47.68 30.36
C LEU A 498 -4.25 -47.31 29.59
N LEU A 499 -3.51 -46.35 30.10
CA LEU A 499 -2.34 -45.78 29.41
C LEU A 499 -1.06 -46.41 29.97
N ILE A 500 -0.22 -46.95 29.08
CA ILE A 500 0.97 -47.74 29.43
C ILE A 500 2.19 -47.15 28.69
N ASP A 501 3.20 -46.68 29.45
CA ASP A 501 4.44 -46.09 28.92
C ASP A 501 5.69 -46.78 29.50
N TYR A 502 6.45 -47.44 28.63
CA TYR A 502 7.62 -48.24 29.02
C TYR A 502 8.86 -47.41 29.36
N LYS A 503 9.00 -46.16 28.86
CA LYS A 503 10.30 -45.45 28.85
C LYS A 503 10.32 -44.10 29.58
N GLY A 504 9.52 -43.94 30.65
CA GLY A 504 9.66 -42.80 31.57
C GLY A 504 8.50 -41.80 31.59
N GLY A 505 7.31 -42.19 31.13
CA GLY A 505 6.02 -41.62 31.59
C GLY A 505 5.63 -40.22 31.12
N ALA A 506 6.48 -39.49 30.38
CA ALA A 506 6.15 -38.12 29.97
C ALA A 506 4.99 -38.04 28.96
N THR A 507 4.79 -39.07 28.11
CA THR A 507 3.82 -38.99 27.00
C THR A 507 2.38 -38.90 27.50
N PHE A 508 1.99 -39.73 28.46
CA PHE A 508 0.59 -39.85 28.88
C PHE A 508 0.27 -39.17 30.22
N ASN A 509 1.26 -38.63 30.92
CA ASN A 509 1.06 -38.02 32.24
C ASN A 509 0.07 -36.83 32.22
N ILE A 510 -0.03 -36.14 31.09
CA ILE A 510 -0.99 -35.04 30.87
C ILE A 510 -2.46 -35.50 30.98
N PHE A 511 -2.74 -36.79 30.80
CA PHE A 511 -4.09 -37.35 30.84
C PHE A 511 -4.44 -38.05 32.16
N ARG A 512 -3.55 -37.98 33.16
CA ARG A 512 -3.74 -38.64 34.46
C ARG A 512 -5.07 -38.30 35.11
N ASN A 513 -5.51 -37.05 34.98
CA ASN A 513 -6.70 -36.53 35.64
C ASN A 513 -7.95 -36.52 34.74
N LEU A 514 -7.89 -37.12 33.53
CA LEU A 514 -9.10 -37.27 32.73
C LEU A 514 -10.06 -38.26 33.40
N PRO A 515 -11.37 -38.01 33.36
CA PRO A 515 -12.36 -38.93 33.93
C PRO A 515 -12.37 -40.30 33.21
N HIS A 516 -11.88 -40.35 31.97
CA HIS A 516 -11.71 -41.57 31.18
C HIS A 516 -10.54 -42.45 31.65
N THR A 517 -9.54 -41.87 32.32
CA THR A 517 -8.29 -42.58 32.62
C THR A 517 -8.46 -43.45 33.87
N VAL A 518 -8.59 -44.77 33.67
CA VAL A 518 -8.75 -45.74 34.77
C VAL A 518 -7.41 -46.21 35.34
N GLY A 519 -6.32 -46.03 34.58
CA GLY A 519 -4.98 -46.37 35.03
C GLY A 519 -3.91 -45.77 34.14
N LEU A 520 -2.81 -45.32 34.76
CA LEU A 520 -1.60 -44.85 34.10
C LEU A 520 -0.42 -45.63 34.66
N ILE A 521 0.22 -46.44 33.82
CA ILE A 521 1.37 -47.26 34.18
C ILE A 521 2.59 -46.73 33.44
N THR A 522 3.63 -46.35 34.17
CA THR A 522 4.82 -45.71 33.61
C THR A 522 6.09 -46.34 34.18
N ASN A 523 7.17 -46.33 33.40
CA ASN A 523 8.49 -46.79 33.86
C ASN A 523 8.48 -48.28 34.28
N LEU A 524 7.84 -49.10 33.44
CA LEU A 524 7.62 -50.51 33.68
C LEU A 524 8.93 -51.28 33.83
N ASP A 525 9.09 -51.92 34.98
CA ASP A 525 9.97 -53.07 35.11
C ASP A 525 9.24 -54.37 34.72
N GLU A 526 9.98 -55.49 34.65
CA GLU A 526 9.45 -56.80 34.27
C GLU A 526 8.29 -57.26 35.17
N ARG A 527 8.34 -56.94 36.47
CA ARG A 527 7.32 -57.35 37.45
C ARG A 527 6.04 -56.54 37.31
N GLU A 528 6.16 -55.23 37.05
CA GLU A 528 5.04 -54.35 36.79
C GLU A 528 4.36 -54.69 35.47
N ALA A 529 5.11 -55.07 34.44
CA ALA A 529 4.56 -55.52 33.17
C ALA A 529 3.72 -56.80 33.32
N LEU A 530 4.22 -57.79 34.07
CA LEU A 530 3.47 -59.02 34.37
C LEU A 530 2.19 -58.74 35.18
N ARG A 531 2.26 -57.82 36.15
CA ARG A 531 1.07 -57.38 36.91
C ARG A 531 0.05 -56.68 36.04
N ALA A 532 0.48 -55.79 35.15
CA ALA A 532 -0.40 -55.11 34.20
C ALA A 532 -1.12 -56.12 33.29
N LEU A 533 -0.40 -57.12 32.78
CA LEU A 533 -0.98 -58.18 31.96
C LEU A 533 -2.02 -58.99 32.74
N ALA A 534 -1.71 -59.38 33.98
CA ALA A 534 -2.65 -60.10 34.84
C ALA A 534 -3.93 -59.29 35.11
N ALA A 535 -3.81 -57.97 35.31
CA ALA A 535 -4.95 -57.07 35.49
C ALA A 535 -5.82 -56.98 34.23
N ILE A 536 -5.20 -56.85 33.04
CA ILE A 536 -5.92 -56.84 31.76
C ILE A 536 -6.66 -58.17 31.54
N GLN A 537 -6.02 -59.30 31.84
CA GLN A 537 -6.67 -60.62 31.74
C GLN A 537 -7.85 -60.77 32.70
N ALA A 538 -7.74 -60.25 33.92
CA ALA A 538 -8.85 -60.25 34.87
C ALA A 538 -10.02 -59.38 34.39
N GLU A 539 -9.73 -58.19 33.85
CA GLU A 539 -10.76 -57.31 33.28
C GLU A 539 -11.45 -57.93 32.07
N ASN A 540 -10.72 -58.62 31.19
CA ASN A 540 -11.31 -59.36 30.07
C ASN A 540 -12.29 -60.43 30.55
N ARG A 541 -11.91 -61.23 31.55
CA ARG A 541 -12.82 -62.24 32.15
C ARG A 541 -14.06 -61.59 32.77
N ARG A 542 -13.89 -60.45 33.47
CA ARG A 542 -15.01 -59.70 34.06
C ARG A 542 -15.99 -59.23 32.98
N ARG A 543 -15.50 -58.71 31.86
CA ARG A 543 -16.34 -58.25 30.74
C ARG A 543 -17.06 -59.39 30.03
N GLN A 544 -16.38 -60.53 29.82
CA GLN A 544 -17.01 -61.72 29.25
C GLN A 544 -18.17 -62.22 30.13
N GLN A 545 -17.96 -62.28 31.45
CA GLN A 545 -19.02 -62.64 32.39
C GLN A 545 -20.17 -61.63 32.35
N PHE A 546 -19.87 -60.33 32.33
CA PHE A 546 -20.88 -59.27 32.25
C PHE A 546 -21.77 -59.40 31.00
N LEU A 547 -21.18 -59.65 29.83
CA LEU A 547 -21.94 -59.85 28.59
C LEU A 547 -22.79 -61.13 28.64
N ALA A 548 -22.24 -62.22 29.20
CA ALA A 548 -22.96 -63.47 29.40
C ALA A 548 -24.17 -63.29 30.34
N ASP A 549 -24.01 -62.56 31.45
CA ASP A 549 -25.09 -62.28 32.40
C ASP A 549 -26.24 -61.47 31.77
N HIS A 550 -25.96 -60.70 30.70
CA HIS A 550 -26.94 -59.91 29.96
C HIS A 550 -27.44 -60.59 28.67
N ASN A 551 -27.03 -61.84 28.40
CA ASN A 551 -27.39 -62.60 27.19
C ASN A 551 -27.17 -61.80 25.89
N VAL A 552 -25.96 -61.25 25.72
CA VAL A 552 -25.50 -60.54 24.53
C VAL A 552 -24.15 -61.09 24.09
N GLU A 553 -23.92 -61.19 22.78
CA GLU A 553 -22.70 -61.78 22.22
C GLU A 553 -21.50 -60.82 22.28
N ASP A 554 -21.75 -59.53 22.05
CA ASP A 554 -20.73 -58.50 22.00
C ASP A 554 -21.20 -57.16 22.62
N ILE A 555 -20.27 -56.22 22.75
CA ILE A 555 -20.54 -54.91 23.33
C ILE A 555 -21.44 -54.05 22.44
N ALA A 556 -21.42 -54.24 21.12
CA ALA A 556 -22.27 -53.49 20.20
C ALA A 556 -23.73 -53.92 20.34
N GLU A 557 -24.00 -55.21 20.54
CA GLU A 557 -25.32 -55.73 20.87
C GLU A 557 -25.81 -55.21 22.21
N TYR A 558 -24.96 -55.19 23.22
CA TYR A 558 -25.28 -54.58 24.51
C TYR A 558 -25.72 -53.12 24.37
N HIS A 559 -25.03 -52.33 23.56
CA HIS A 559 -25.35 -50.92 23.32
C HIS A 559 -26.64 -50.68 22.51
N ARG A 560 -27.09 -51.65 21.71
CA ARG A 560 -28.33 -51.54 20.92
C ARG A 560 -29.58 -51.79 21.77
N ARG A 561 -29.46 -52.56 22.85
CA ARG A 561 -30.53 -52.89 23.78
C ARG A 561 -30.64 -51.81 24.84
#